data_AF-A0A9P5QBQ8-F1
#
_entry.id   AF-A0A9P5QBQ8-F1
#
_cell.length_a   1.000
_cell.length_b   1.000
_cell.length_c   1.000
_cell.angle_alpha   90.00
_cell.angle_beta   90.00
_cell.angle_gamma   90.00
#
_symmetry.space_group_name_H-M   'P 1'
#
loop_
_entity.id
_entity.type
_entity.pdbx_description
1 polymer ?
#
loop_
_entity_poly.entity_id
_entity_poly.type
_entity_poly.pdbx_seq_one_letter_code
_entity_poly.pdbx_strand_id
1 'polypeptide(L)'
;MADVAPSRLAALIRLRCNIFQTVYNPTGIRTGAKYLRARLRGPSMMSYYPPTLNIARVAKMYPELELADEDEEQRLQDIEDRKRRGKSAPKKAKTKGTNLDDVSPEILSKCKPNSHETLGENHRDTSILVVHSTSVESRIQPSRPTPIGAGSRPVSRDSDLFNA
;
A
#
# COMPACT_ATOMS: atom_id res chain seq x y z
N MET A 1 -2.27 -11.87 -65.63
CA MET A 1 -3.00 -11.12 -64.58
C MET A 1 -3.52 -9.85 -65.22
N ALA A 2 -4.83 -9.60 -65.19
CA ALA A 2 -5.40 -8.39 -65.79
C ALA A 2 -4.92 -7.15 -65.05
N ASP A 3 -4.52 -6.11 -65.78
CA ASP A 3 -4.10 -4.85 -65.21
C ASP A 3 -5.34 -4.07 -64.73
N VAL A 4 -5.34 -3.66 -63.45
CA VAL A 4 -6.49 -3.00 -62.81
C VAL A 4 -6.10 -1.58 -62.46
N ALA A 5 -6.88 -0.61 -62.94
CA ALA A 5 -6.64 0.80 -62.66
C ALA A 5 -6.61 1.09 -61.14
N PRO A 6 -5.62 1.85 -60.63
CA PRO A 6 -5.47 2.14 -59.20
C PRO A 6 -6.66 2.92 -58.62
N SER A 7 -7.33 3.72 -59.45
CA SER A 7 -8.56 4.43 -59.08
C SER A 7 -9.71 3.48 -58.71
N ARG A 8 -9.82 2.34 -59.40
CA ARG A 8 -10.84 1.32 -59.13
C ARG A 8 -10.59 0.63 -57.78
N LEU A 9 -9.31 0.36 -57.46
CA LEU A 9 -8.91 -0.19 -56.16
C LEU A 9 -9.19 0.79 -55.02
N ALA A 10 -8.87 2.08 -55.21
CA ALA A 10 -9.16 3.11 -54.22
C ALA A 10 -10.67 3.24 -53.93
N ALA A 11 -11.52 3.16 -54.97
CA ALA A 11 -12.97 3.18 -54.82
C ALA A 11 -13.50 1.95 -54.06
N LEU A 12 -12.97 0.76 -54.33
CA LEU A 12 -13.30 -0.46 -53.60
C LEU A 12 -12.93 -0.34 -52.11
N ILE A 13 -11.72 0.12 -51.81
CA ILE A 13 -11.26 0.30 -50.43
C ILE A 13 -12.15 1.32 -49.70
N ARG A 14 -12.52 2.42 -50.36
CA ARG A 14 -13.46 3.40 -49.79
C ARG A 14 -14.82 2.79 -49.49
N LEU A 15 -15.37 1.99 -50.41
CA LEU A 15 -16.64 1.30 -50.24
C LEU A 15 -16.58 0.27 -49.08
N ARG A 16 -15.51 -0.52 -49.03
CA ARG A 16 -15.23 -1.46 -47.92
C ARG A 16 -15.23 -0.72 -46.58
N CYS A 17 -14.52 0.41 -46.50
CA CYS A 17 -14.47 1.20 -45.27
C CYS A 17 -15.85 1.68 -44.83
N ASN A 18 -16.70 2.09 -45.79
CA ASN A 18 -18.08 2.49 -45.51
C ASN A 18 -18.93 1.32 -44.97
N ILE A 19 -18.88 0.15 -45.62
CA ILE A 19 -19.62 -1.04 -45.18
C ILE A 19 -19.24 -1.45 -43.76
N PHE A 20 -17.94 -1.51 -43.45
CA PHE A 20 -17.45 -2.00 -42.17
C PHE A 20 -17.26 -0.90 -41.12
N GLN A 21 -17.72 0.33 -41.40
CA GLN A 21 -17.58 1.48 -40.49
C GLN A 21 -16.12 1.70 -40.04
N THR A 22 -15.17 1.45 -40.93
CA THR A 22 -13.74 1.69 -40.69
C THR A 22 -13.29 2.99 -41.34
N VAL A 23 -12.19 3.56 -40.84
CA VAL A 23 -11.69 4.86 -41.30
C VAL A 23 -10.89 4.70 -42.60
N TYR A 24 -11.27 5.42 -43.65
CA TYR A 24 -10.53 5.51 -44.91
C TYR A 24 -9.45 6.60 -44.84
N ASN A 25 -8.17 6.24 -44.98
CA ASN A 25 -7.03 7.17 -44.92
C ASN A 25 -6.04 6.93 -46.09
N PRO A 26 -6.34 7.42 -47.30
CA PRO A 26 -5.50 7.19 -48.49
C PRO A 26 -4.18 7.97 -48.47
N THR A 27 -4.11 9.06 -47.72
CA THR A 27 -2.94 9.95 -47.62
C THR A 27 -1.98 9.58 -46.49
N GLY A 28 -2.36 8.62 -45.63
CA GLY A 28 -1.52 8.18 -44.52
C GLY A 28 -1.33 9.23 -43.42
N ILE A 29 -2.23 10.20 -43.29
CA ILE A 29 -2.13 11.28 -42.29
C ILE A 29 -2.29 10.70 -40.87
N ARG A 30 -1.56 11.27 -39.91
CA ARG A 30 -1.61 10.87 -38.48
C ARG A 30 -2.88 11.41 -37.82
N THR A 31 -3.97 10.65 -37.89
CA THR A 31 -5.29 11.03 -37.32
C THR A 31 -5.45 10.76 -35.83
N GLY A 32 -4.51 10.06 -35.18
CA GLY A 32 -4.60 9.73 -33.74
C GLY A 32 -5.51 8.54 -33.40
N ALA A 33 -6.14 7.88 -34.39
CA ALA A 33 -7.02 6.73 -34.17
C ALA A 33 -6.35 5.54 -33.43
N LYS A 34 -5.01 5.47 -33.41
CA LYS A 34 -4.22 4.52 -32.59
C LYS A 34 -4.59 4.61 -31.11
N TYR A 35 -4.71 5.82 -30.58
CA TYR A 35 -4.97 6.04 -29.16
C TYR A 35 -6.43 5.75 -28.80
N LEU A 36 -7.36 6.03 -29.71
CA LEU A 36 -8.79 5.77 -29.50
C LEU A 36 -9.17 4.29 -29.64
N ARG A 37 -8.48 3.53 -30.49
CA ARG A 37 -8.67 2.08 -30.62
C ARG A 37 -8.09 1.28 -29.45
N ALA A 38 -7.19 1.88 -28.67
CA ALA A 38 -6.62 1.22 -27.51
C ALA A 38 -7.73 0.98 -26.47
N ARG A 39 -7.84 -0.25 -25.98
CA ARG A 39 -8.81 -0.59 -24.93
C ARG A 39 -8.40 0.08 -23.63
N LEU A 40 -9.37 0.70 -22.94
CA LEU A 40 -9.13 1.33 -21.65
C LEU A 40 -8.67 0.29 -20.61
N ARG A 41 -7.60 0.61 -19.88
CA ARG A 41 -6.99 -0.27 -18.86
C ARG A 41 -7.39 0.05 -17.42
N GLY A 42 -8.06 1.19 -17.20
CA GLY A 42 -8.39 1.72 -15.87
C GLY A 42 -8.97 0.68 -14.89
N PRO A 43 -10.02 -0.09 -15.26
CA PRO A 43 -10.60 -1.08 -14.35
C PRO A 43 -9.61 -2.15 -13.88
N SER A 44 -8.77 -2.65 -14.80
CA SER A 44 -7.72 -3.63 -14.49
C SER A 44 -6.62 -3.06 -13.61
N MET A 45 -6.36 -1.75 -13.67
CA MET A 45 -5.38 -1.09 -12.81
C MET A 45 -5.95 -0.84 -11.41
N MET A 46 -7.24 -0.52 -11.30
CA MET A 46 -7.90 -0.30 -10.02
C MET A 46 -7.98 -1.59 -9.20
N SER A 47 -8.16 -2.74 -9.85
CA SER A 47 -8.21 -4.06 -9.22
C SER A 47 -6.83 -4.64 -8.85
N TYR A 48 -5.75 -3.85 -8.88
CA TYR A 48 -4.40 -4.34 -8.61
C TYR A 48 -4.24 -4.86 -7.18
N TYR A 49 -4.74 -4.11 -6.20
CA TYR A 49 -4.85 -4.58 -4.83
C TYR A 49 -6.24 -5.19 -4.61
N PRO A 50 -6.33 -6.44 -4.13
CA PRO A 50 -7.63 -7.01 -3.79
C PRO A 50 -8.30 -6.19 -2.68
N PRO A 51 -9.63 -6.14 -2.63
CA PRO A 51 -10.33 -5.49 -1.53
C PRO A 51 -9.94 -6.15 -0.21
N THR A 52 -9.46 -5.36 0.75
CA THR A 52 -9.11 -5.86 2.08
C THR A 52 -10.34 -5.92 2.97
N LEU A 53 -10.45 -6.98 3.77
CA LEU A 53 -11.48 -7.09 4.79
C LEU A 53 -11.06 -6.25 5.99
N ASN A 54 -11.97 -5.43 6.50
CA ASN A 54 -11.75 -4.66 7.72
C ASN A 54 -12.52 -5.34 8.86
N ILE A 55 -11.79 -6.01 9.75
CA ILE A 55 -12.34 -6.80 10.87
C ILE A 55 -13.21 -5.91 11.77
N ALA A 56 -12.78 -4.68 12.06
CA ALA A 56 -13.55 -3.72 12.85
C ALA A 56 -14.88 -3.31 12.18
N ARG A 57 -14.97 -3.34 10.84
CA ARG A 57 -16.24 -3.12 10.14
C ARG A 57 -17.15 -4.32 10.25
N VAL A 58 -16.61 -5.54 10.18
CA VAL A 58 -17.38 -6.79 10.34
C VAL A 58 -17.94 -6.91 11.76
N ALA A 59 -17.12 -6.66 12.78
CA ALA A 59 -17.53 -6.68 14.18
C ALA A 59 -18.67 -5.68 14.47
N LYS A 60 -18.69 -4.52 13.79
CA LYS A 60 -19.79 -3.55 13.91
C LYS A 60 -21.10 -4.00 13.25
N MET A 61 -21.02 -4.80 12.19
CA MET A 61 -22.20 -5.28 11.47
C MET A 61 -22.86 -6.46 12.19
N TYR A 62 -22.06 -7.29 12.86
CA TYR A 62 -22.49 -8.51 13.56
C TYR A 62 -21.97 -8.51 15.00
N PRO A 63 -22.59 -7.72 15.89
CA PRO A 63 -22.16 -7.64 17.29
C PRO A 63 -22.32 -8.95 18.04
N GLU A 64 -23.17 -9.88 17.58
CA GLU A 64 -23.38 -11.19 18.20
C GLU A 64 -22.18 -12.13 18.11
N LEU A 65 -21.24 -11.88 17.19
CA LEU A 65 -20.09 -12.76 16.96
C LEU A 65 -18.88 -12.44 17.85
N GLU A 66 -18.94 -11.34 18.63
CA GLU A 66 -17.87 -10.90 19.54
C GLU A 66 -16.47 -10.96 18.90
N LEU A 67 -16.36 -10.56 17.63
CA LEU A 67 -15.09 -10.60 16.89
C LEU A 67 -14.08 -9.59 17.47
N ALA A 68 -12.94 -10.11 17.91
CA ALA A 68 -11.76 -9.36 18.30
C ALA A 68 -10.68 -9.40 17.20
N ASP A 69 -9.91 -8.31 17.08
CA ASP A 69 -8.77 -8.22 16.16
C ASP A 69 -7.48 -8.40 16.99
N GLU A 70 -6.91 -9.60 16.94
CA GLU A 70 -5.76 -10.02 17.78
C GLU A 70 -4.54 -9.11 17.58
N ASP A 71 -4.26 -8.70 16.34
CA ASP A 71 -3.13 -7.82 16.00
C ASP A 71 -3.31 -6.43 16.65
N GLU A 72 -4.55 -5.93 16.67
CA GLU A 72 -4.88 -4.66 17.28
C GLU A 72 -4.83 -4.74 18.82
N GLU A 73 -5.30 -5.83 19.42
CA GLU A 73 -5.18 -6.05 20.87
C GLU A 73 -3.72 -6.11 21.32
N GLN A 74 -2.88 -6.85 20.59
CA GLN A 74 -1.44 -6.91 20.85
C GLN A 74 -0.80 -5.53 20.74
N ARG A 75 -1.17 -4.75 19.71
CA ARG A 75 -0.68 -3.37 19.54
C ARG A 75 -1.04 -2.49 20.73
N LEU A 76 -2.25 -2.63 21.29
CA LEU A 76 -2.69 -1.88 22.46
C LEU A 76 -1.92 -2.27 23.72
N GLN A 77 -1.69 -3.57 23.94
CA GLN A 77 -0.87 -4.07 25.05
C GLN A 77 0.57 -3.55 24.97
N ASP A 78 1.19 -3.61 23.79
CA ASP A 78 2.54 -3.08 23.55
C ASP A 78 2.64 -1.58 23.86
N ILE A 79 1.58 -0.80 23.57
CA ILE A 79 1.51 0.62 23.89
C ILE A 79 1.44 0.83 25.40
N GLU A 80 0.65 0.04 26.12
CA GLU A 80 0.53 0.11 27.58
C GLU A 80 1.85 -0.22 28.28
N ASP A 81 2.52 -1.29 27.87
CA ASP A 81 3.83 -1.66 28.41
C ASP A 81 4.89 -0.61 28.12
N ARG A 82 4.85 0.00 26.95
CA ARG A 82 5.75 1.10 26.59
C ARG A 82 5.50 2.35 27.44
N LYS A 83 4.23 2.66 27.76
CA LYS A 83 3.87 3.73 28.70
C LYS A 83 4.37 3.44 30.12
N ARG A 84 4.19 2.21 30.62
CA ARG A 84 4.67 1.78 31.95
C ARG A 84 6.18 1.97 32.10
N ARG A 85 6.95 1.72 31.03
CA ARG A 85 8.42 1.88 31.00
C ARG A 85 8.88 3.33 30.75
N GLY A 86 7.96 4.29 30.58
CA GLY A 86 8.30 5.67 30.22
C GLY A 86 8.86 5.84 28.79
N LYS A 87 8.71 4.81 27.94
CA LYS A 87 9.22 4.80 26.56
C LYS A 87 8.14 5.15 25.53
N SER A 88 6.97 5.61 25.99
CA SER A 88 5.87 5.96 25.09
C SER A 88 6.26 7.12 24.18
N ALA A 89 5.67 7.18 22.99
CA ALA A 89 5.88 8.31 22.10
C ALA A 89 5.53 9.62 22.82
N PRO A 90 6.37 10.67 22.70
CA PRO A 90 6.07 11.96 23.29
C PRO A 90 4.79 12.54 22.69
N LYS A 91 4.14 13.43 23.43
CA LYS A 91 2.91 14.09 22.98
C LYS A 91 3.18 14.86 21.69
N LYS A 92 2.45 14.52 20.62
CA LYS A 92 2.54 15.23 19.34
C LYS A 92 2.21 16.72 19.54
N ALA A 93 3.11 17.61 19.11
CA ALA A 93 2.89 19.05 19.12
C ALA A 93 1.73 19.42 18.19
N LYS A 94 0.81 20.27 18.66
CA LYS A 94 -0.36 20.74 17.90
C LYS A 94 -0.10 22.03 17.14
N THR A 95 0.91 22.79 17.54
CA THR A 95 1.33 24.06 16.94
C THR A 95 2.64 23.89 16.18
N LYS A 96 2.87 24.73 15.17
CA LYS A 96 4.17 24.84 14.50
C LYS A 96 5.17 25.41 15.52
N GLY A 97 6.34 24.80 15.65
CA GLY A 97 7.31 25.11 16.69
C GLY A 97 7.74 26.57 16.67
N THR A 98 7.15 27.38 17.55
CA THR A 98 7.79 28.57 18.08
C THR A 98 8.77 28.06 19.14
N ASN A 99 10.05 28.42 19.01
CA ASN A 99 11.06 28.11 20.03
C ASN A 99 10.55 28.61 21.38
N LEU A 100 10.64 27.77 22.41
CA LEU A 100 10.15 28.04 23.77
C LEU A 100 11.07 29.00 24.55
N ASP A 101 11.75 29.92 23.86
CA ASP A 101 12.58 30.95 24.47
C ASP A 101 11.82 32.28 24.65
N ASP A 102 10.60 32.41 24.08
CA ASP A 102 9.82 33.66 24.06
C ASP A 102 8.52 33.64 24.92
N VAL A 103 8.32 32.68 25.83
CA VAL A 103 7.10 32.65 26.68
C VAL A 103 7.44 32.65 28.17
N SER A 104 7.02 33.72 28.84
CA SER A 104 7.08 33.96 30.28
C SER A 104 6.64 32.77 31.15
N PRO A 105 7.19 32.60 32.38
CA PRO A 105 7.24 31.34 33.13
C PRO A 105 5.93 30.78 33.73
N GLU A 106 4.73 31.16 33.27
CA GLU A 106 3.47 30.75 33.92
C GLU A 106 2.97 29.31 33.62
N ILE A 107 3.56 28.58 32.67
CA ILE A 107 3.04 27.26 32.26
C ILE A 107 3.78 26.08 32.94
N LEU A 108 4.84 26.34 33.73
CA LEU A 108 5.58 25.29 34.45
C LEU A 108 4.90 24.82 35.76
N SER A 109 3.66 25.23 36.05
CA SER A 109 2.94 24.84 37.27
C SER A 109 2.00 23.63 37.14
N LYS A 110 1.76 23.11 35.93
CA LYS A 110 0.83 21.97 35.72
C LYS A 110 1.48 20.57 35.71
N CYS A 111 2.79 20.47 35.89
CA CYS A 111 3.48 19.19 36.06
C CYS A 111 3.89 18.97 37.52
N LYS A 112 2.93 18.96 38.45
CA LYS A 112 3.15 18.39 39.78
C LYS A 112 2.75 16.90 39.75
N PRO A 113 3.60 15.97 40.18
CA PRO A 113 3.17 14.60 40.44
C PRO A 113 2.16 14.62 41.60
N ASN A 114 1.02 13.96 41.41
CA ASN A 114 0.02 13.77 42.46
C ASN A 114 0.63 12.93 43.58
N SER A 115 0.76 13.54 44.76
CA SER A 115 1.13 12.91 46.02
C SER A 115 -0.13 12.48 46.78
N HIS A 116 -0.36 11.17 46.85
CA HIS A 116 -1.18 10.44 47.84
C HIS A 116 -0.76 8.97 47.63
N GLU A 117 -0.30 8.15 48.57
CA GLU A 117 -0.38 8.12 50.02
C GLU A 117 0.72 7.15 50.52
N THR A 118 1.23 7.38 51.72
CA THR A 118 2.26 6.58 52.41
C THR A 118 1.74 5.22 52.86
N LEU A 119 2.58 4.17 52.89
CA LEU A 119 2.76 3.29 54.04
C LEU A 119 3.97 2.35 53.83
N GLY A 120 4.83 2.26 54.86
CA GLY A 120 5.69 1.09 55.09
C GLY A 120 7.19 1.30 54.89
N GLU A 121 7.86 1.86 55.90
CA GLU A 121 9.28 1.62 56.15
C GLU A 121 9.57 0.12 56.18
N ASN A 122 10.65 -0.31 55.53
CA ASN A 122 11.60 -1.26 56.10
C ASN A 122 12.92 -1.19 55.34
N HIS A 123 13.94 -0.66 56.01
CA HIS A 123 15.34 -0.93 55.74
C HIS A 123 15.58 -2.44 55.64
N ARG A 124 16.30 -2.86 54.59
CA ARG A 124 17.53 -3.64 54.70
C ARG A 124 18.19 -3.77 53.33
N ASP A 125 19.44 -3.30 53.31
CA ASP A 125 20.58 -3.74 52.52
C ASP A 125 20.39 -5.02 51.71
N THR A 126 20.73 -4.98 50.43
CA THR A 126 21.50 -6.05 49.77
C THR A 126 21.95 -5.64 48.36
N SER A 127 23.26 -5.52 48.23
CA SER A 127 24.08 -5.91 47.06
C SER A 127 23.62 -5.51 45.65
N ILE A 128 24.34 -4.52 45.12
CA ILE A 128 24.78 -4.45 43.73
C ILE A 128 25.23 -5.83 43.24
N LEU A 129 24.54 -6.39 42.24
CA LEU A 129 25.07 -7.43 41.38
C LEU A 129 24.90 -6.99 39.92
N VAL A 130 26.02 -6.52 39.37
CA VAL A 130 26.26 -6.42 37.94
C VAL A 130 26.29 -7.83 37.38
N VAL A 131 25.31 -8.19 36.56
CA VAL A 131 25.36 -9.43 35.76
C VAL A 131 25.34 -9.03 34.29
N HIS A 132 26.53 -9.09 33.70
CA HIS A 132 26.70 -9.13 32.25
C HIS A 132 26.10 -10.45 31.72
N SER A 133 25.24 -10.38 30.70
CA SER A 133 25.04 -11.52 29.79
C SER A 133 24.51 -11.06 28.42
N THR A 134 25.44 -11.02 27.48
CA THR A 134 25.35 -11.37 26.05
C THR A 134 24.02 -11.18 25.32
N SER A 135 24.04 -10.18 24.42
CA SER A 135 23.19 -10.09 23.24
C SER A 135 23.37 -11.33 22.36
N VAL A 136 22.31 -12.11 22.16
CA VAL A 136 22.20 -13.07 21.05
C VAL A 136 21.16 -12.51 20.09
N GLU A 137 21.67 -11.95 19.01
CA GLU A 137 20.91 -11.29 17.96
C GLU A 137 20.45 -12.35 16.95
N SER A 138 19.28 -12.97 17.19
CA SER A 138 18.66 -13.85 16.19
C SER A 138 17.94 -13.01 15.14
N ARG A 139 18.68 -12.68 14.08
CA ARG A 139 18.20 -12.10 12.82
C ARG A 139 17.14 -13.02 12.19
N ILE A 140 15.86 -12.75 12.44
CA ILE A 140 14.76 -13.35 11.68
C ILE A 140 14.76 -12.69 10.29
N GLN A 141 15.26 -13.42 9.31
CA GLN A 141 15.14 -13.06 7.90
C GLN A 141 13.67 -13.19 7.48
N PRO A 142 13.05 -12.18 6.83
CA PRO A 142 11.73 -12.36 6.25
C PRO A 142 11.83 -13.39 5.11
N SER A 143 11.05 -14.47 5.23
CA SER A 143 10.92 -15.50 4.19
C SER A 143 10.45 -14.85 2.88
N ARG A 144 11.24 -15.03 1.81
CA ARG A 144 10.84 -14.66 0.46
C ARG A 144 9.55 -15.40 0.08
N PRO A 145 8.55 -14.73 -0.52
CA PRO A 145 7.42 -15.43 -1.09
C PRO A 145 7.91 -16.34 -2.23
N THR A 146 7.51 -17.61 -2.17
CA THR A 146 7.76 -18.59 -3.23
C THR A 146 7.05 -18.14 -4.52
N PRO A 147 7.71 -18.21 -5.70
CA PRO A 147 7.03 -17.93 -6.95
C PRO A 147 5.99 -19.03 -7.19
N ILE A 148 4.72 -18.66 -7.11
CA ILE A 148 3.62 -19.50 -7.58
C ILE A 148 3.92 -19.83 -9.04
N GLY A 149 3.98 -21.14 -9.32
CA GLY A 149 4.48 -21.72 -10.55
C GLY A 149 4.03 -20.97 -11.80
N ALA A 150 5.01 -20.54 -12.59
CA ALA A 150 4.79 -20.20 -13.98
C ALA A 150 4.28 -21.48 -14.68
N GLY A 151 2.95 -21.58 -14.81
CA GLY A 151 2.35 -22.48 -15.78
C GLY A 151 3.01 -22.21 -17.12
N SER A 152 3.66 -23.24 -17.66
CA SER A 152 4.26 -23.26 -18.99
C SER A 152 3.23 -22.76 -19.99
N ARG A 153 3.36 -21.49 -20.41
CA ARG A 153 2.65 -21.01 -21.59
C ARG A 153 3.26 -21.77 -22.77
N PRO A 154 2.45 -22.44 -23.61
CA PRO A 154 2.98 -23.00 -24.84
C PRO A 154 3.59 -21.85 -25.65
N VAL A 155 4.86 -22.00 -26.00
CA VAL A 155 5.56 -21.11 -26.91
C VAL A 155 4.99 -21.42 -28.30
N SER A 156 3.89 -20.76 -28.67
CA SER A 156 3.48 -20.69 -30.07
C SER A 156 4.52 -19.83 -30.79
N ARG A 157 5.52 -20.53 -31.34
CA ARG A 157 6.40 -20.00 -32.38
C ARG A 157 5.54 -19.72 -33.61
N ASP A 158 4.97 -18.53 -33.69
CA ASP A 158 4.61 -17.94 -34.97
C ASP A 158 5.83 -17.18 -35.47
N SER A 159 6.90 -17.92 -35.71
CA SER A 159 7.80 -17.59 -36.81
C SER A 159 7.05 -18.02 -38.06
N ASP A 160 6.42 -17.08 -38.76
CA ASP A 160 6.24 -17.14 -40.20
C ASP A 160 5.63 -15.83 -40.72
N LEU A 161 6.36 -15.22 -41.68
CA LEU A 161 5.91 -14.35 -42.77
C LEU A 161 5.55 -12.89 -42.36
N PHE A 162 6.40 -11.87 -42.53
CA PHE A 162 6.97 -11.40 -43.82
C PHE A 162 6.05 -11.67 -45.02
N ASN A 163 5.16 -10.73 -45.34
CA ASN A 163 5.10 -10.06 -46.65
C ASN A 163 3.81 -9.26 -46.87
N ALA A 164 3.99 -8.15 -47.60
CA ALA A 164 3.03 -7.22 -48.22
C ALA A 164 2.46 -6.10 -47.34
#